data_AF-A0A0C2GXJ5-F1
#
_entry.id   AF-A0A0C2GXJ5-F1
#
_cell.length_a   1.000
_cell.length_b   1.000
_cell.length_c   1.000
_cell.angle_alpha   90.00
_cell.angle_beta   90.00
_cell.angle_gamma   90.00
#
_symmetry.space_group_name_H-M   'P 1'
#
loop_
_entity.id
_entity.type
_entity.pdbx_description
1 polymer ?
#
loop_
_entity_poly.entity_id
_entity_poly.type
_entity_poly.pdbx_seq_one_letter_code
_entity_poly.pdbx_strand_id
1 'polypeptide(L)'
;MCNDYRVVTQGGVSFESYPDPLITLINSNLTKTLLTILGNPIALPNVPAMGYFPLYNHTNDEDYIVKTGKDNTDNLALIQKWANMTNLPWWGDSYSSDITNSGAADIRATRYNLHFMSFYLHYDSDTTVNGIDAMTFKMDEDTYNTTSELNKGYRYENKEMVVSKSAKFLR
;
A
#
# COMPACT_ATOMS: atom_id res chain seq x y z
N MET A 1 30.36 -19.98 2.77
CA MET A 1 29.11 -19.36 3.25
C MET A 1 28.78 -18.23 2.29
N CYS A 2 27.64 -18.30 1.62
CA CYS A 2 27.11 -17.14 0.92
C CYS A 2 26.63 -16.16 2.01
N ASN A 3 27.03 -14.90 1.94
CA ASN A 3 26.59 -13.91 2.92
C ASN A 3 25.26 -13.36 2.41
N ASP A 4 24.15 -13.67 3.09
CA ASP A 4 22.80 -13.22 2.70
C ASP A 4 22.59 -11.71 2.94
N TYR A 5 23.59 -11.03 3.48
CA TYR A 5 23.58 -9.61 3.77
C TYR A 5 24.38 -8.81 2.76
N ARG A 6 23.87 -7.62 2.45
CA ARG A 6 24.49 -6.66 1.54
C ARG A 6 24.71 -5.32 2.22
N VAL A 7 25.89 -4.74 2.03
CA VAL A 7 26.21 -3.38 2.47
C VAL A 7 25.86 -2.40 1.35
N VAL A 8 25.01 -1.42 1.67
CA VAL A 8 24.56 -0.36 0.76
C VAL A 8 24.45 0.95 1.53
N THR A 9 24.42 2.08 0.83
CA THR A 9 24.19 3.39 1.45
C THR A 9 22.73 3.53 1.86
N GLN A 10 22.46 4.38 2.86
CA GLN A 10 21.09 4.74 3.22
C GLN A 10 20.35 5.38 2.03
N GLY A 11 21.01 6.29 1.30
CA GLY A 11 20.45 6.88 0.08
C GLY A 11 20.07 5.83 -0.96
N GLY A 12 20.94 4.84 -1.18
CA GLY A 12 20.74 3.75 -2.13
C GLY A 12 19.58 2.82 -1.75
N VAL A 13 19.43 2.46 -0.48
CA VAL A 13 18.30 1.60 -0.05
C VAL A 13 16.98 2.35 -0.02
N SER A 14 16.99 3.67 0.24
CA SER A 14 15.76 4.46 0.35
C SER A 14 15.25 4.97 -1.01
N PHE A 15 16.01 5.82 -1.72
CA PHE A 15 15.49 6.61 -2.86
C PHE A 15 16.35 6.56 -4.13
N GLU A 16 17.68 6.49 -4.00
CA GLU A 16 18.61 6.55 -5.13
C GLU A 16 18.72 5.22 -5.87
N SER A 17 18.21 4.15 -5.25
CA SER A 17 18.42 2.76 -5.65
C SER A 17 19.88 2.30 -5.51
N TYR A 18 20.10 0.99 -5.57
CA TYR A 18 21.45 0.42 -5.63
C TYR A 18 21.57 -0.65 -6.73
N PRO A 19 22.77 -0.84 -7.32
CA PRO A 19 22.95 -1.84 -8.36
C PRO A 19 22.70 -3.25 -7.82
N ASP A 20 21.80 -4.02 -8.42
CA ASP A 20 21.60 -5.41 -8.01
C ASP A 20 21.89 -6.39 -9.16
N PRO A 21 22.78 -7.37 -8.96
CA PRO A 21 23.13 -8.32 -10.04
C PRO A 21 21.93 -9.11 -10.56
N LEU A 22 21.00 -9.50 -9.69
CA LEU A 22 19.81 -10.23 -10.10
C LEU A 22 18.86 -9.31 -10.89
N ILE A 23 18.61 -8.11 -10.38
CA ILE A 23 17.78 -7.12 -11.11
C ILE A 23 18.42 -6.74 -12.45
N THR A 24 19.74 -6.62 -12.50
CA THR A 24 20.49 -6.37 -13.75
C THR A 24 20.32 -7.54 -14.72
N LEU A 25 20.45 -8.78 -14.23
CA LEU A 25 20.30 -9.98 -15.04
C LEU A 25 18.89 -10.10 -15.62
N ILE A 26 17.84 -9.96 -14.81
CA ILE A 26 16.44 -10.10 -15.29
C ILE A 26 16.08 -9.00 -16.31
N ASN A 27 16.65 -7.80 -16.16
CA ASN A 27 16.39 -6.69 -17.09
C ASN A 27 17.27 -6.73 -18.34
N SER A 28 18.29 -7.58 -18.38
CA SER A 28 19.25 -7.67 -19.49
C SER A 28 18.60 -8.14 -20.80
N ASN A 29 19.14 -7.67 -21.92
CA ASN A 29 18.72 -8.11 -23.25
C ASN A 29 18.94 -9.62 -23.44
N LEU A 30 20.01 -10.17 -22.85
CA LEU A 30 20.28 -11.61 -22.93
C LEU A 30 19.12 -12.42 -22.34
N THR A 31 18.69 -12.10 -21.12
CA THR A 31 17.57 -12.79 -20.46
C THR A 31 16.28 -12.63 -21.27
N LYS A 32 15.99 -11.42 -21.76
CA LYS A 32 14.80 -11.15 -22.60
C LYS A 32 14.82 -11.97 -23.90
N THR A 33 15.96 -12.05 -24.58
CA THR A 33 16.11 -12.85 -25.80
C THR A 33 15.95 -14.34 -25.52
N LEU A 34 16.57 -14.87 -24.45
CA LEU A 34 16.43 -16.27 -24.09
C LEU A 34 14.99 -16.64 -23.75
N LEU A 35 14.29 -15.82 -22.97
CA LEU A 35 12.87 -16.03 -22.67
C LEU A 35 12.02 -16.00 -23.94
N THR A 36 12.30 -15.07 -24.85
CA THR A 36 11.60 -14.99 -26.14
C THR A 36 11.80 -16.26 -26.98
N ILE A 37 13.02 -16.78 -27.07
CA ILE A 37 13.34 -18.04 -27.79
C ILE A 37 12.58 -19.22 -27.17
N LEU A 38 12.45 -19.24 -25.85
CA LEU A 38 11.76 -20.29 -25.10
C LEU A 38 10.23 -20.13 -25.08
N GLY A 39 9.68 -19.12 -25.75
CA GLY A 39 8.22 -18.87 -25.79
C GLY A 39 7.66 -18.19 -24.54
N ASN A 40 8.48 -17.41 -23.82
CA ASN A 40 8.13 -16.70 -22.58
C ASN A 40 7.48 -17.60 -21.51
N PRO A 41 8.15 -18.69 -21.09
CA PRO A 41 7.57 -19.67 -20.16
C PRO A 41 7.35 -19.11 -18.75
N ILE A 42 7.98 -17.99 -18.42
CA ILE A 42 7.93 -17.34 -17.10
C ILE A 42 7.73 -15.84 -17.33
N ALA A 43 6.77 -15.25 -16.62
CA ALA A 43 6.60 -13.81 -16.54
C ALA A 43 7.63 -13.25 -15.54
N LEU A 44 8.56 -12.41 -16.03
CA LEU A 44 9.47 -11.69 -15.16
C LEU A 44 8.75 -10.51 -14.48
N PRO A 45 9.04 -10.25 -13.20
CA PRO A 45 8.49 -9.08 -12.53
C PRO A 45 9.11 -7.80 -13.13
N ASN A 46 8.29 -6.77 -13.29
CA ASN A 46 8.75 -5.46 -13.75
C ASN A 46 9.38 -4.68 -12.59
N VAL A 47 10.64 -5.00 -12.27
CA VAL A 47 11.41 -4.34 -11.21
C VAL A 47 12.55 -3.55 -11.85
N PRO A 48 12.39 -2.23 -12.08
CA PRO A 48 13.39 -1.45 -12.79
C PRO A 48 14.64 -1.16 -11.96
N ALA A 49 14.51 -1.11 -10.64
CA ALA A 49 15.60 -0.80 -9.71
C ALA A 49 15.32 -1.34 -8.30
N MET A 50 16.38 -1.57 -7.50
CA MET A 50 16.26 -2.00 -6.10
C MET A 50 16.23 -0.83 -5.14
N GLY A 51 15.35 -0.89 -4.15
CA GLY A 51 15.22 0.07 -3.05
C GLY A 51 13.83 -0.06 -2.42
N TYR A 52 13.57 0.67 -1.34
CA TYR A 52 12.21 0.78 -0.79
C TYR A 52 11.33 1.72 -1.62
N PHE A 53 11.88 2.85 -2.06
CA PHE A 53 11.21 3.85 -2.90
C PHE A 53 12.09 4.22 -4.10
N PRO A 54 12.50 3.24 -4.92
CA PRO A 54 13.40 3.49 -6.03
C PRO A 54 12.73 4.43 -7.04
N LEU A 55 13.46 5.45 -7.50
CA LEU A 55 12.99 6.40 -8.52
C LEU A 55 11.75 7.22 -8.11
N TYR A 56 11.48 7.36 -6.81
CA TYR A 56 10.32 8.09 -6.31
C TYR A 56 10.40 9.62 -6.50
N ASN A 57 11.60 10.18 -6.62
CA ASN A 57 11.75 11.62 -6.82
C ASN A 57 11.16 12.05 -8.18
N HIS A 58 10.41 13.15 -8.16
CA HIS A 58 9.73 13.71 -9.34
C HIS A 58 8.63 12.83 -9.94
N THR A 59 8.06 11.92 -9.15
CA THR A 59 6.83 11.20 -9.51
C THR A 59 5.65 11.68 -8.66
N ASN A 60 4.44 11.24 -9.02
CA ASN A 60 3.24 11.37 -8.21
C ASN A 60 2.65 9.97 -7.95
N ASP A 61 1.87 9.86 -6.89
CA ASP A 61 1.09 8.66 -6.56
C ASP A 61 -0.21 8.62 -7.38
N GLU A 62 -0.06 8.56 -8.70
CA GLU A 62 -1.16 8.54 -9.68
C GLU A 62 -2.11 9.75 -9.59
N ASP A 63 -3.18 9.72 -10.40
CA ASP A 63 -4.20 10.77 -10.43
C ASP A 63 -5.36 10.46 -9.48
N TYR A 64 -5.72 11.46 -8.68
CA TYR A 64 -6.87 11.41 -7.77
C TYR A 64 -8.04 12.25 -8.33
N ILE A 65 -9.25 11.72 -8.24
CA ILE A 65 -10.49 12.49 -8.36
C ILE A 65 -11.11 12.59 -6.98
N VAL A 66 -11.27 13.81 -6.47
CA VAL A 66 -11.83 14.08 -5.14
C VAL A 66 -13.03 15.00 -5.23
N LYS A 67 -13.95 14.88 -4.28
CA LYS A 67 -15.05 15.83 -4.13
C LYS A 67 -14.54 17.13 -3.53
N THR A 68 -14.97 18.26 -4.09
CA THR A 68 -14.55 19.60 -3.64
C THR A 68 -15.35 20.14 -2.46
N GLY A 69 -16.44 19.45 -2.08
CA GLY A 69 -17.36 19.91 -1.06
C GLY A 69 -18.26 21.09 -1.47
N LYS A 70 -18.25 21.51 -2.75
CA LYS A 70 -19.04 22.65 -3.25
C LYS A 70 -20.55 22.44 -3.10
N ASP A 71 -21.01 21.20 -3.30
CA ASP A 71 -22.41 20.79 -3.20
C ASP A 71 -22.82 20.48 -1.75
N ASN A 72 -21.94 19.80 -1.01
CA ASN A 72 -22.09 19.49 0.41
C ASN A 72 -20.70 19.47 1.06
N THR A 73 -20.53 20.24 2.12
CA THR A 73 -19.25 20.31 2.86
C THR A 73 -18.85 18.99 3.52
N ASP A 74 -19.79 18.07 3.77
CA ASP A 74 -19.50 16.73 4.28
C ASP A 74 -18.77 15.85 3.25
N ASN A 75 -18.83 16.25 1.98
CA ASN A 75 -18.15 15.58 0.88
C ASN A 75 -16.74 16.13 0.63
N LEU A 76 -16.24 17.08 1.42
CA LEU A 76 -14.94 17.70 1.15
C LEU A 76 -13.82 16.65 1.14
N ALA A 77 -12.95 16.74 0.12
CA ALA A 77 -11.74 15.93 -0.06
C ALA A 77 -11.93 14.40 0.00
N LEU A 78 -13.15 13.92 -0.21
CA LEU A 78 -13.46 12.51 -0.31
C LEU A 78 -13.04 11.96 -1.68
N ILE A 79 -12.22 10.92 -1.67
CA ILE A 79 -11.73 10.23 -2.88
C ILE A 79 -12.91 9.59 -3.62
N GLN A 80 -12.99 9.83 -4.92
CA GLN A 80 -13.93 9.17 -5.83
C GLN A 80 -13.19 8.17 -6.72
N LYS A 81 -11.95 8.50 -7.12
CA LYS A 81 -11.07 7.61 -7.87
C LYS A 81 -9.59 7.85 -7.53
N TRP A 82 -8.80 6.80 -7.66
CA TRP A 82 -7.33 6.82 -7.69
C TRP A 82 -6.86 5.98 -8.87
N ALA A 83 -5.96 6.49 -9.70
CA ALA A 83 -5.52 5.81 -10.93
C ALA A 83 -6.71 5.37 -11.82
N ASN A 84 -7.76 6.21 -11.88
CA ASN A 84 -9.05 5.94 -12.53
C ASN A 84 -9.82 4.70 -11.99
N MET A 85 -9.44 4.15 -10.84
CA MET A 85 -10.11 3.04 -10.16
C MET A 85 -10.94 3.53 -8.96
N THR A 86 -12.05 2.83 -8.68
CA THR A 86 -12.85 2.98 -7.44
C THR A 86 -12.56 1.87 -6.43
N ASN A 87 -11.93 0.80 -6.89
CA ASN A 87 -11.62 -0.39 -6.12
C ASN A 87 -10.18 -0.83 -6.42
N LEU A 88 -9.41 -1.13 -5.38
CA LEU A 88 -8.04 -1.62 -5.50
C LEU A 88 -8.05 -3.08 -5.98
N PRO A 89 -7.25 -3.44 -6.99
CA PRO A 89 -7.33 -4.74 -7.65
C PRO A 89 -6.70 -5.90 -6.85
N TRP A 90 -6.01 -5.60 -5.75
CA TRP A 90 -5.25 -6.59 -4.97
C TRP A 90 -5.95 -7.09 -3.71
N TRP A 91 -7.12 -6.54 -3.35
CA TRP A 91 -7.89 -7.00 -2.19
C TRP A 91 -9.06 -7.91 -2.60
N GLY A 92 -9.37 -8.86 -1.72
CA GLY A 92 -10.22 -10.01 -2.03
C GLY A 92 -11.73 -9.76 -1.98
N ASP A 93 -12.19 -8.61 -1.49
CA ASP A 93 -13.62 -8.28 -1.43
C ASP A 93 -13.91 -6.80 -1.74
N SER A 94 -15.19 -6.50 -1.97
CA SER A 94 -15.65 -5.15 -2.31
C SER A 94 -15.43 -4.15 -1.19
N TYR A 95 -15.48 -4.57 0.07
CA TYR A 95 -15.26 -3.69 1.21
C TYR A 95 -13.80 -3.24 1.30
N SER A 96 -12.89 -4.20 1.30
CA SER A 96 -11.44 -4.02 1.43
C SER A 96 -10.84 -3.30 0.22
N SER A 97 -11.38 -3.57 -0.96
CA SER A 97 -10.95 -2.91 -2.20
C SER A 97 -11.48 -1.50 -2.37
N ASP A 98 -12.65 -1.17 -1.82
CA ASP A 98 -13.30 0.13 -2.04
C ASP A 98 -12.51 1.29 -1.40
N ILE A 99 -12.20 2.29 -2.22
CA ILE A 99 -11.53 3.53 -1.79
C ILE A 99 -12.46 4.73 -1.84
N THR A 100 -13.69 4.55 -2.35
CA THR A 100 -14.62 5.65 -2.50
C THR A 100 -15.01 6.21 -1.13
N ASN A 101 -15.14 7.52 -1.08
CA ASN A 101 -15.48 8.29 0.11
C ASN A 101 -14.52 8.10 1.30
N SER A 102 -13.28 7.66 1.03
CA SER A 102 -12.19 7.76 2.00
C SER A 102 -11.53 9.15 1.92
N GLY A 103 -11.03 9.64 3.05
CA GLY A 103 -10.26 10.87 3.15
C GLY A 103 -8.79 10.64 2.82
N ALA A 104 -8.23 11.51 1.99
CA ALA A 104 -6.79 11.58 1.75
C ALA A 104 -6.06 12.38 2.85
N ALA A 105 -6.70 13.43 3.38
CA ALA A 105 -6.15 14.33 4.40
C ALA A 105 -7.21 15.14 5.16
N ASP A 106 -8.51 14.81 5.03
CA ASP A 106 -9.61 15.59 5.63
C ASP A 106 -10.11 14.97 6.93
N ILE A 107 -10.09 15.76 8.00
CA ILE A 107 -10.55 15.43 9.35
C ILE A 107 -12.02 15.00 9.42
N ARG A 108 -12.85 15.33 8.42
CA ARG A 108 -14.27 14.95 8.37
C ARG A 108 -14.46 13.53 7.88
N ALA A 109 -13.46 12.95 7.21
CA ALA A 109 -13.54 11.57 6.79
C ALA A 109 -13.45 10.65 8.01
N THR A 110 -14.38 9.71 8.11
CA THR A 110 -14.33 8.65 9.12
C THR A 110 -13.47 7.47 8.64
N ARG A 111 -13.24 7.39 7.33
CA ARG A 111 -12.44 6.36 6.65
C ARG A 111 -11.30 7.03 5.89
N TYR A 112 -10.08 6.53 6.02
CA TYR A 112 -8.88 7.03 5.35
C TYR A 112 -8.25 5.93 4.52
N ASN A 113 -7.62 6.29 3.40
CA ASN A 113 -6.83 5.35 2.60
C ASN A 113 -5.34 5.69 2.74
N LEU A 114 -4.58 4.80 3.35
CA LEU A 114 -3.12 4.89 3.47
C LEU A 114 -2.52 3.48 3.37
N HIS A 115 -1.32 3.37 2.80
CA HIS A 115 -0.61 2.09 2.63
C HIS A 115 -1.42 1.04 1.87
N PHE A 116 -2.06 1.44 0.78
CA PHE A 116 -2.88 0.57 -0.07
C PHE A 116 -4.10 -0.02 0.63
N MET A 117 -4.51 0.49 1.80
CA MET A 117 -5.63 -0.03 2.60
C MET A 117 -6.50 1.10 3.12
N SER A 118 -7.81 0.85 3.26
CA SER A 118 -8.72 1.79 3.91
C SER A 118 -8.91 1.43 5.39
N PHE A 119 -8.79 2.39 6.30
CA PHE A 119 -9.04 2.21 7.74
C PHE A 119 -9.92 3.32 8.32
N TYR A 120 -10.47 3.06 9.49
CA TYR A 120 -11.30 4.04 10.19
C TYR A 120 -10.50 4.69 11.32
N LEU A 121 -10.72 5.99 11.51
CA LEU A 121 -10.24 6.71 12.66
C LEU A 121 -11.41 7.04 13.57
N HIS A 122 -11.23 6.86 14.87
CA HIS A 122 -12.19 7.29 15.88
C HIS A 122 -11.58 8.35 16.79
N TYR A 123 -12.45 9.19 17.32
CA TYR A 123 -12.08 10.19 18.32
C TYR A 123 -11.48 9.52 19.55
N ASP A 124 -10.32 9.98 19.99
CA ASP A 124 -9.64 9.50 21.19
C ASP A 124 -9.77 10.51 22.34
N SER A 125 -9.36 11.76 22.12
CA SER A 125 -9.36 12.79 23.14
C SER A 125 -9.28 14.21 22.56
N ASP A 126 -9.65 15.20 23.37
CA ASP A 126 -9.31 16.60 23.11
C ASP A 126 -7.84 16.86 23.46
N THR A 127 -7.23 17.82 22.78
CA THR A 127 -5.85 18.24 23.00
C THR A 127 -5.64 19.69 22.58
N THR A 128 -4.43 20.21 22.80
CA THR A 128 -4.03 21.54 22.34
C THR A 128 -2.69 21.44 21.63
N VAL A 129 -2.62 21.91 20.39
CA VAL A 129 -1.37 21.97 19.61
C VAL A 129 -1.04 23.42 19.35
N ASN A 130 0.10 23.90 19.88
CA ASN A 130 0.54 25.29 19.76
C ASN A 130 -0.52 26.34 20.18
N GLY A 131 -1.29 26.04 21.23
CA GLY A 131 -2.34 26.91 21.74
C GLY A 131 -3.67 26.86 20.97
N ILE A 132 -3.80 25.96 20.00
CA ILE A 132 -5.04 25.72 19.25
C ILE A 132 -5.70 24.45 19.76
N ASP A 133 -6.95 24.54 20.18
CA ASP A 133 -7.75 23.39 20.58
C ASP A 133 -7.94 22.45 19.39
N ALA A 134 -7.68 21.17 19.61
CA ALA A 134 -7.66 20.14 18.59
C ALA A 134 -8.25 18.83 19.13
N MET A 135 -8.59 17.93 18.21
CA MET A 135 -9.05 16.58 18.52
C MET A 135 -8.01 15.57 18.06
N THR A 136 -7.75 14.57 18.90
CA THR A 136 -6.90 13.43 18.56
C THR A 136 -7.78 12.32 18.02
N PHE A 137 -7.34 11.72 16.92
CA PHE A 137 -7.98 10.57 16.30
C PHE A 137 -6.98 9.41 16.22
N LYS A 138 -7.45 8.20 16.45
CA LYS A 138 -6.63 6.98 16.39
C LYS A 138 -7.31 5.88 15.58
N MET A 139 -6.49 4.96 15.06
CA MET A 139 -6.98 3.73 14.45
C MET A 139 -7.48 2.77 15.53
N ASP A 140 -8.48 1.96 15.20
CA ASP A 140 -8.88 0.84 16.05
C ASP A 140 -7.76 -0.21 16.15
N GLU A 141 -7.62 -0.85 17.30
CA GLU A 141 -6.64 -1.93 17.51
C GLU A 141 -6.83 -3.09 16.51
N ASP A 142 -8.09 -3.34 16.12
CA ASP A 142 -8.46 -4.39 15.18
C ASP A 142 -8.31 -4.00 13.70
N THR A 143 -7.84 -2.78 13.39
CA THR A 143 -7.67 -2.31 12.00
C THR A 143 -6.83 -3.25 11.15
N TYR A 144 -5.79 -3.86 11.75
CA TYR A 144 -4.92 -4.83 11.08
C TYR A 144 -5.31 -6.29 11.36
N ASN A 145 -6.38 -6.52 12.11
CA ASN A 145 -6.85 -7.86 12.44
C ASN A 145 -7.58 -8.49 11.25
N THR A 146 -6.81 -9.10 10.35
CA THR A 146 -7.35 -9.80 9.18
C THR A 146 -8.14 -11.07 9.53
N THR A 147 -8.16 -11.51 10.79
CA THR A 147 -9.02 -12.64 11.23
C THR A 147 -10.45 -12.21 11.47
N SER A 148 -10.73 -10.92 11.58
CA SER A 148 -12.08 -10.39 11.73
C SER A 148 -12.87 -10.54 10.42
N GLU A 149 -14.19 -10.68 10.52
CA GLU A 149 -15.07 -10.75 9.33
C GLU A 149 -15.01 -9.49 8.48
N LEU A 150 -14.73 -8.33 9.10
CA LEU A 150 -14.62 -7.04 8.44
C LEU A 150 -13.38 -6.95 7.53
N ASN A 151 -12.23 -7.40 8.03
CA ASN A 151 -10.92 -7.21 7.38
C ASN A 151 -10.43 -8.46 6.63
N LYS A 152 -11.29 -9.48 6.45
CA LYS A 152 -10.91 -10.74 5.81
C LYS A 152 -10.45 -10.57 4.36
N GLY A 153 -10.96 -9.58 3.64
CA GLY A 153 -10.56 -9.29 2.26
C GLY A 153 -9.14 -8.75 2.12
N TYR A 154 -8.50 -8.32 3.21
CA TYR A 154 -7.08 -7.96 3.22
C TYR A 154 -6.14 -9.17 3.28
N ARG A 155 -6.67 -10.39 3.38
CA ARG A 155 -5.87 -11.61 3.30
C ARG A 155 -5.60 -11.99 1.86
N TYR A 156 -4.34 -12.33 1.59
CA TYR A 156 -4.00 -13.00 0.34
C TYR A 156 -4.59 -14.42 0.32
N GLU A 157 -4.94 -14.87 -0.88
CA GLU A 157 -5.42 -16.24 -1.10
C GLU A 157 -4.29 -17.24 -0.82
N ASN A 158 -4.50 -18.18 0.10
CA ASN A 158 -3.52 -19.21 0.46
C ASN A 158 -3.47 -20.34 -0.59
N LYS A 159 -2.93 -20.02 -1.77
CA LYS A 159 -2.73 -20.99 -2.86
C LYS A 159 -1.71 -22.06 -2.51
N GLU A 160 -0.80 -21.75 -1.58
CA GLU A 160 0.26 -22.63 -1.09
C GLU A 160 -0.26 -23.71 -0.13
N MET A 161 -1.55 -23.67 0.24
CA MET A 161 -2.18 -24.58 1.19
C MET A 161 -1.43 -24.67 2.53
N VAL A 162 -0.80 -23.57 2.95
CA VAL A 162 -0.11 -23.51 4.24
C VAL A 162 -1.17 -23.61 5.33
N VAL A 163 -1.12 -24.67 6.13
CA VAL A 163 -2.09 -24.87 7.21
C VAL A 163 -2.02 -23.68 8.16
N SER A 164 -3.10 -22.89 8.25
CA SER A 164 -3.17 -21.78 9.19
C SER A 164 -3.26 -22.37 10.61
N LYS A 165 -2.11 -22.57 11.24
CA LYS A 165 -2.09 -22.73 12.69
C LYS A 165 -2.58 -21.40 13.23
N SER A 166 -3.78 -21.39 13.79
CA SER A 166 -4.25 -20.29 14.62
C SER A 166 -3.20 -20.11 15.71
N ALA A 167 -2.32 -19.12 15.53
CA ALA A 167 -1.36 -18.76 16.55
C ALA A 167 -2.17 -18.16 17.69
N LYS A 168 -2.58 -19.01 18.64
CA LYS A 168 -2.82 -18.58 20.01
C LYS A 168 -1.49 -18.03 20.51
N PHE A 169 -1.22 -16.76 20.21
CA PHE A 169 -0.34 -15.98 21.08
C PHE A 169 -1.04 -15.94 22.43
N LEU A 170 -0.44 -16.66 23.38
CA LEU A 170 -0.85 -16.66 24.77
C LEU A 170 -0.80 -15.22 25.29
N ARG A 171 -1.82 -14.90 26.09
CA ARG A 171 -1.93 -13.68 26.91
C ARG A 171 -0.68 -13.45 27.75
#